data_AF-A0A0C2FQC4-F1
#
_entry.id   AF-A0A0C2FQC4-F1
#
_cell.length_a   1.000
_cell.length_b   1.000
_cell.length_c   1.000
_cell.angle_alpha   90.00
_cell.angle_beta   90.00
_cell.angle_gamma   90.00
#
_symmetry.space_group_name_H-M   'P 1'
#
loop_
_entity.id
_entity.type
_entity.pdbx_description
1 polymer ?
#
loop_
_entity_poly.entity_id
_entity_poly.type
_entity_poly.pdbx_seq_one_letter_code
_entity_poly.pdbx_strand_id
1 'polypeptide(L)'
;MTNPPDMDQLGDTAELDEQYKTLTMKIESAEKMQVLHGFYGLMGNVVTAEQLQEFKDNYERMKKHYLVLKGLNKKLSECIRIRNEKFPIMCHAITMRLKMTFQRLMATRSYHGNLLVDRQKGVINISVATHQKDDSSQAAAKSVVQDLRGLSGGERSFTTACFIMALWEIMEAPFRCMDEFDVFMDMINRRVVMDLLVNLATEQYSHNQFIFFTPQGIKELGERDRVQVFEMPKVRD
;
A
#
# COMPACT_ATOMS: atom_id res chain seq x y z
N MET A 1 3.55 -5.34 -6.26
CA MET A 1 3.92 -5.32 -4.82
C MET A 1 4.48 -6.70 -4.50
N THR A 2 5.79 -6.80 -4.30
CA THR A 2 6.42 -8.02 -3.82
C THR A 2 5.80 -8.41 -2.49
N ASN A 3 5.65 -9.71 -2.21
CA ASN A 3 5.41 -10.15 -0.85
C ASN A 3 6.40 -9.44 0.08
N PRO A 4 5.99 -9.02 1.29
CA PRO A 4 6.95 -8.49 2.24
C PRO A 4 8.12 -9.48 2.34
N PRO A 5 9.37 -8.99 2.42
CA PRO A 5 10.54 -9.86 2.48
C PRO A 5 10.32 -10.92 3.56
N ASP A 6 10.81 -12.14 3.31
CA ASP A 6 10.78 -13.22 4.29
C ASP A 6 11.70 -12.84 5.45
N MET A 7 11.08 -12.38 6.55
CA MET A 7 11.78 -11.89 7.73
C MET A 7 11.92 -12.96 8.81
N ASP A 8 11.56 -14.22 8.51
CA ASP A 8 11.89 -15.37 9.37
C ASP A 8 13.42 -15.61 9.41
N GLN A 9 14.18 -14.92 8.55
CA GLN A 9 15.65 -14.89 8.51
C GLN A 9 16.27 -13.65 9.16
N LEU A 10 15.64 -13.05 10.17
CA LEU A 10 16.37 -12.14 11.04
C LEU A 10 17.42 -12.95 11.81
N GLY A 11 18.70 -12.55 11.72
CA GLY A 11 19.80 -13.24 12.38
C GLY A 11 19.53 -13.46 13.87
N ASP A 12 19.71 -14.69 14.32
CA ASP A 12 19.49 -15.10 15.70
C ASP A 12 20.43 -14.33 16.65
N THR A 13 19.89 -13.78 17.73
CA THR A 13 20.69 -13.13 18.78
C THR A 13 21.48 -14.13 19.62
N ALA A 14 21.29 -15.44 19.42
CA ALA A 14 21.98 -16.51 20.14
C ALA A 14 23.50 -16.36 20.14
N GLU A 15 24.12 -16.04 19.00
CA GLU A 15 25.58 -15.87 18.91
C GLU A 15 26.06 -14.67 19.74
N LEU A 16 25.30 -13.57 19.73
CA LEU A 16 25.61 -12.37 20.52
C LEU A 16 25.36 -12.59 22.02
N ASP A 17 24.33 -13.36 22.37
CA ASP A 17 24.04 -13.80 23.74
C ASP A 17 25.15 -14.70 24.29
N GLU A 18 25.71 -15.56 23.45
CA GLU A 18 26.82 -16.45 23.79
C GLU A 18 28.12 -15.66 23.99
N GLN A 19 28.43 -14.71 23.10
CA GLN A 19 29.56 -13.80 23.26
C GLN A 19 29.45 -12.96 24.56
N TYR A 20 28.26 -12.47 24.90
CA TYR A 20 28.01 -11.75 26.16
C TYR A 20 28.24 -12.64 27.39
N LYS A 21 27.77 -13.89 27.37
CA LYS A 21 28.01 -14.86 28.44
C LYS A 21 29.49 -15.18 28.62
N THR A 22 30.21 -15.44 27.53
CA THR A 22 31.65 -15.74 27.56
C THR A 22 32.45 -14.57 28.13
N LEU A 23 32.12 -13.33 27.76
CA LEU A 23 32.80 -12.15 28.26
C LEU A 23 32.56 -11.94 29.76
N THR A 24 31.33 -12.20 30.22
CA THR A 24 30.98 -12.16 31.65
C THR A 24 31.80 -13.19 32.46
N MET A 25 31.91 -14.43 31.97
CA MET A 25 32.72 -15.48 32.61
C MET A 25 34.23 -15.13 32.65
N LYS A 26 34.76 -14.47 31.62
CA LYS A 26 36.16 -14.02 31.59
C LYS A 26 36.45 -12.95 32.65
N ILE A 27 35.50 -12.06 32.92
CA ILE A 27 35.65 -11.02 33.95
C ILE A 27 35.60 -11.64 35.35
N GLU A 28 34.63 -12.52 35.62
CA GLU A 28 34.53 -13.20 36.91
C GLU A 28 35.78 -14.05 37.23
N SER A 29 36.37 -14.69 36.20
CA SER A 29 37.59 -15.48 36.39
C SER A 29 38.83 -14.60 36.60
N ALA A 30 38.93 -13.45 35.91
CA ALA A 30 40.00 -12.47 36.13
C ALA A 30 39.93 -11.83 37.52
N GLU A 31 38.73 -11.49 38.01
CA GLU A 31 38.53 -10.95 39.37
C GLU A 31 38.89 -11.97 40.45
N LYS A 32 38.48 -13.25 40.28
CA LYS A 32 38.88 -14.33 41.18
C LYS A 32 40.39 -14.57 41.19
N MET A 33 41.03 -14.54 40.03
CA MET A 33 42.49 -14.68 39.95
C MET A 33 43.22 -13.54 40.66
N GLN A 34 42.75 -12.31 40.53
CA GLN A 34 43.37 -11.16 41.19
C GLN A 34 43.28 -11.25 42.72
N VAL A 35 42.14 -11.72 43.26
CA VAL A 35 41.96 -11.99 44.70
C VAL A 35 42.88 -13.12 45.17
N LEU A 36 42.98 -14.22 44.41
CA LEU A 36 43.86 -15.34 44.73
C LEU A 36 45.35 -14.95 44.69
N HIS A 37 45.74 -14.09 43.75
CA HIS A 37 47.11 -13.61 43.60
C HIS A 37 47.52 -12.67 44.74
N GLY A 38 46.60 -11.80 45.19
CA GLY A 38 46.79 -10.96 46.37
C GLY A 38 46.86 -11.74 47.69
N PHE A 39 46.27 -12.94 47.74
CA PHE A 39 46.26 -13.81 48.91
C PHE A 39 47.44 -14.81 48.97
N TYR A 40 47.93 -15.29 47.81
CA TYR A 40 48.95 -16.36 47.75
C TYR A 40 50.32 -15.95 47.17
N GLY A 41 50.50 -14.75 46.60
CA GLY A 41 51.81 -14.26 46.16
C GLY A 41 52.50 -15.11 45.07
N LEU A 42 51.75 -15.86 44.25
CA LEU A 42 52.28 -16.69 43.17
C LEU A 42 52.60 -15.84 41.94
N MET A 43 53.83 -15.86 41.38
CA MET A 43 54.14 -15.19 40.11
C MET A 43 53.62 -16.01 38.90
N GLY A 44 52.38 -15.77 38.48
CA GLY A 44 51.87 -16.11 37.14
C GLY A 44 51.77 -14.87 36.26
N ASN A 45 51.37 -15.02 34.98
CA ASN A 45 51.10 -13.89 34.07
C ASN A 45 50.10 -12.91 34.72
N VAL A 46 50.63 -11.85 35.35
CA VAL A 46 49.84 -10.88 36.11
C VAL A 46 49.08 -10.00 35.12
N VAL A 47 47.76 -10.12 35.09
CA VAL A 47 46.91 -9.11 34.45
C VAL A 47 47.15 -7.80 35.19
N THR A 48 47.72 -6.83 34.50
CA THR A 48 48.02 -5.52 35.10
C THR A 48 46.72 -4.79 35.50
N ALA A 49 46.78 -3.91 36.49
CA ALA A 49 45.62 -3.14 36.91
C ALA A 49 45.02 -2.30 35.76
N GLU A 50 45.86 -1.78 34.87
CA GLU A 50 45.46 -1.05 33.66
C GLU A 50 44.71 -1.96 32.68
N GLN A 51 45.21 -3.16 32.40
CA GLN A 51 44.52 -4.14 31.54
C GLN A 51 43.17 -4.55 32.12
N LEU A 52 43.08 -4.74 33.44
CA LEU A 52 41.80 -5.05 34.09
C LEU A 52 40.80 -3.90 33.96
N GLN A 53 41.25 -2.67 34.13
CA GLN A 53 40.39 -1.48 33.97
C GLN A 53 39.90 -1.37 32.52
N GLU A 54 40.77 -1.57 31.54
CA GLU A 54 40.41 -1.57 30.12
C GLU A 54 39.38 -2.68 29.78
N PHE A 55 39.54 -3.88 30.34
CA PHE A 55 38.55 -4.96 30.21
C PHE A 55 37.20 -4.58 30.80
N LYS A 56 37.16 -3.91 31.97
CA LYS A 56 35.92 -3.45 32.61
C LYS A 56 35.23 -2.36 31.79
N ASP A 57 35.99 -1.40 31.28
CA ASP A 57 35.44 -0.32 30.46
C ASP A 57 34.90 -0.85 29.12
N ASN A 58 35.59 -1.81 28.50
CA ASN A 58 35.14 -2.47 27.28
C ASN A 58 33.87 -3.32 27.52
N TYR A 59 33.81 -4.03 28.65
CA TYR A 59 32.63 -4.79 29.05
C TYR A 59 31.40 -3.90 29.22
N GLU A 60 31.51 -2.81 29.98
CA GLU A 60 30.38 -1.90 30.20
C GLU A 60 29.92 -1.24 28.89
N ARG A 61 30.85 -0.91 27.98
CA ARG A 61 30.52 -0.44 26.63
C ARG A 61 29.75 -1.50 25.85
N MET A 62 30.25 -2.73 25.78
CA MET A 62 29.62 -3.82 25.02
C MET A 62 28.25 -4.19 25.59
N LYS A 63 28.11 -4.24 26.92
CA LYS A 63 26.85 -4.45 27.63
C LYS A 63 25.83 -3.38 27.28
N LYS A 64 26.23 -2.10 27.23
CA LYS A 64 25.35 -1.00 26.81
C LYS A 64 24.86 -1.19 25.37
N HIS A 65 25.75 -1.54 24.44
CA HIS A 65 25.37 -1.83 23.04
C HIS A 65 24.42 -3.01 22.93
N TYR A 66 24.71 -4.11 23.63
CA TYR A 66 23.87 -5.30 23.70
C TYR A 66 22.46 -4.97 24.19
N LEU A 67 22.33 -4.21 25.28
CA LEU A 67 21.02 -3.83 25.83
C LEU A 67 20.21 -2.99 24.83
N VAL A 68 20.85 -2.08 24.10
CA VAL A 68 20.20 -1.28 23.04
C VAL A 68 19.73 -2.18 21.90
N LEU A 69 20.59 -3.07 21.39
CA LEU A 69 20.26 -3.98 20.30
C LEU A 69 19.15 -4.96 20.69
N LYS A 70 19.18 -5.48 21.92
CA LYS A 70 18.13 -6.33 22.47
C LYS A 70 16.79 -5.60 22.55
N GLY A 71 16.81 -4.33 22.96
CA GLY A 71 15.62 -3.47 22.95
C GLY A 71 15.08 -3.22 21.54
N LEU A 72 15.97 -2.97 20.57
CA LEU A 72 15.61 -2.77 19.17
C LEU A 72 15.00 -4.05 18.57
N ASN A 73 15.61 -5.21 18.79
CA ASN A 73 15.12 -6.48 18.27
C ASN A 73 13.70 -6.76 18.78
N LYS A 74 13.46 -6.60 20.09
CA LYS A 74 12.10 -6.70 20.68
C LYS A 74 11.09 -5.78 19.99
N LYS A 75 11.45 -4.53 19.71
CA LYS A 75 10.58 -3.58 19.01
C LYS A 75 10.30 -4.02 17.57
N LEU A 76 11.32 -4.48 16.85
CA LEU A 76 11.18 -4.97 15.47
C LEU A 76 10.29 -6.21 15.40
N SER A 77 10.48 -7.18 16.29
CA SER A 77 9.62 -8.37 16.38
C SER A 77 8.16 -7.97 16.61
N GLU A 78 7.91 -7.01 17.50
CA GLU A 78 6.55 -6.52 17.74
C GLU A 78 5.96 -5.78 16.53
N CYS A 79 6.74 -4.93 15.85
CA CYS A 79 6.31 -4.28 14.62
C CYS A 79 5.97 -5.30 13.51
N ILE A 80 6.75 -6.36 13.38
CA ILE A 80 6.49 -7.44 12.42
C ILE A 80 5.23 -8.20 12.78
N ARG A 81 5.06 -8.56 14.06
CA ARG A 81 3.85 -9.23 14.56
C ARG A 81 2.60 -8.42 14.24
N ILE A 82 2.62 -7.13 14.56
CA ILE A 82 1.50 -6.21 14.26
C ILE A 82 1.28 -6.13 12.75
N ARG A 83 2.34 -5.97 11.94
CA ARG A 83 2.21 -5.91 10.48
C ARG A 83 1.57 -7.19 9.92
N ASN A 84 2.02 -8.37 10.34
CA ASN A 84 1.48 -9.64 9.87
C ASN A 84 0.02 -9.84 10.27
N GLU A 85 -0.39 -9.33 11.44
CA GLU A 85 -1.78 -9.34 11.89
C GLU A 85 -2.65 -8.34 11.10
N LYS A 86 -2.17 -7.10 10.88
CA LYS A 86 -2.98 -6.02 10.29
C LYS A 86 -2.98 -6.00 8.77
N PHE A 87 -1.90 -6.41 8.12
CA PHE A 87 -1.78 -6.41 6.66
C PHE A 87 -2.92 -7.16 5.94
N PRO A 88 -3.27 -8.42 6.31
CA PRO A 88 -4.37 -9.11 5.64
C PRO A 88 -5.73 -8.43 5.83
N ILE A 89 -5.97 -7.85 7.02
CA ILE A 89 -7.19 -7.09 7.35
C ILE A 89 -7.27 -5.85 6.46
N MET A 90 -6.19 -5.09 6.36
CA MET A 90 -6.10 -3.89 5.52
C MET A 90 -6.32 -4.23 4.04
N CYS A 91 -5.66 -5.28 3.52
CA CYS A 91 -5.86 -5.71 2.15
C CYS A 91 -7.31 -6.12 1.87
N HIS A 92 -7.95 -6.83 2.80
CA HIS A 92 -9.36 -7.20 2.66
C HIS A 92 -10.26 -5.96 2.64
N ALA A 93 -10.06 -5.02 3.57
CA ALA A 93 -10.82 -3.78 3.65
C ALA A 93 -10.68 -2.93 2.38
N ILE A 94 -9.46 -2.76 1.88
CA ILE A 94 -9.17 -2.04 0.62
C ILE A 94 -9.86 -2.73 -0.56
N THR A 95 -9.75 -4.06 -0.64
CA THR A 95 -10.37 -4.85 -1.72
C THR A 95 -11.90 -4.73 -1.69
N MET A 96 -12.51 -4.79 -0.50
CA MET A 96 -13.96 -4.62 -0.34
C MET A 96 -14.39 -3.21 -0.74
N ARG A 97 -13.68 -2.17 -0.31
CA ARG A 97 -13.98 -0.79 -0.68
C ARG A 97 -13.92 -0.59 -2.20
N LEU A 98 -12.85 -1.06 -2.84
CA LEU A 98 -12.70 -1.02 -4.29
C LEU A 98 -13.89 -1.66 -5.02
N LYS A 99 -14.31 -2.85 -4.58
CA LYS A 99 -15.46 -3.57 -5.15
C LYS A 99 -16.76 -2.79 -5.01
N MET A 100 -17.05 -2.31 -3.80
CA MET A 100 -18.29 -1.58 -3.51
C MET A 100 -18.36 -0.25 -4.25
N THR A 101 -17.25 0.50 -4.29
CA THR A 101 -17.18 1.75 -5.05
C THR A 101 -17.39 1.52 -6.53
N PHE A 102 -16.71 0.52 -7.11
CA PHE A 102 -16.89 0.19 -8.51
C PHE A 102 -18.34 -0.20 -8.84
N GLN A 103 -18.96 -1.06 -8.01
CA GLN A 103 -20.37 -1.43 -8.13
C GLN A 103 -21.29 -0.22 -8.08
N ARG A 104 -21.08 0.69 -7.12
CA ARG A 104 -21.85 1.92 -6.97
C ARG A 104 -21.74 2.82 -8.19
N LEU A 105 -20.54 3.02 -8.72
CA LEU A 105 -20.31 3.85 -9.91
C LEU A 105 -20.98 3.25 -11.15
N MET A 106 -20.88 1.93 -11.34
CA MET A 106 -21.52 1.21 -12.45
C MET A 106 -23.05 1.28 -12.37
N ALA A 107 -23.63 1.23 -11.17
CA ALA A 107 -25.06 1.33 -10.95
C ALA A 107 -25.66 2.67 -11.42
N THR A 108 -24.86 3.73 -11.57
CA THR A 108 -25.30 5.02 -12.16
C THR A 108 -25.86 4.87 -13.58
N ARG A 109 -25.43 3.83 -14.31
CA ARG A 109 -25.95 3.48 -15.64
C ARG A 109 -26.84 2.24 -15.63
N SER A 110 -27.28 1.81 -14.43
CA SER A 110 -27.94 0.53 -14.22
C SER A 110 -27.10 -0.66 -14.70
N TYR A 111 -25.77 -0.53 -14.72
CA TYR A 111 -24.87 -1.63 -15.04
C TYR A 111 -24.48 -2.37 -13.76
N HIS A 112 -24.24 -3.67 -13.89
CA HIS A 112 -23.72 -4.48 -12.80
C HIS A 112 -22.25 -4.81 -13.06
N GLY A 113 -21.35 -4.17 -12.32
CA GLY A 113 -19.91 -4.45 -12.37
C GLY A 113 -19.46 -5.36 -11.23
N ASN A 114 -18.58 -6.31 -11.50
CA ASN A 114 -17.94 -7.15 -10.49
C ASN A 114 -16.42 -7.12 -10.67
N LEU A 115 -15.69 -7.00 -9.55
CA LEU A 115 -14.25 -7.08 -9.52
C LEU A 115 -13.81 -8.34 -8.75
N LEU A 116 -13.02 -9.18 -9.40
CA LEU A 116 -12.38 -10.34 -8.79
C LEU A 116 -10.89 -10.07 -8.69
N VAL A 117 -10.43 -9.78 -7.48
CA VAL A 117 -9.02 -9.51 -7.16
C VAL A 117 -8.36 -10.81 -6.71
N ASP A 118 -7.50 -11.37 -7.57
CA ASP A 118 -6.63 -12.51 -7.24
C ASP A 118 -5.24 -11.99 -6.87
N ARG A 119 -4.98 -11.95 -5.57
CA ARG A 119 -3.72 -11.43 -5.01
C ARG A 119 -2.55 -12.39 -5.17
N GLN A 120 -2.79 -13.70 -5.28
CA GLN A 120 -1.71 -14.67 -5.49
C GLN A 120 -1.15 -14.53 -6.90
N LYS A 121 -2.02 -14.29 -7.88
CA LYS A 121 -1.63 -14.07 -9.27
C LYS A 121 -1.34 -12.60 -9.61
N GLY A 122 -1.70 -11.67 -8.73
CA GLY A 122 -1.55 -10.23 -8.96
C GLY A 122 -2.44 -9.70 -10.08
N VAL A 123 -3.65 -10.25 -10.24
CA VAL A 123 -4.58 -9.89 -11.31
C VAL A 123 -5.93 -9.40 -10.76
N ILE A 124 -6.55 -8.47 -11.49
CA ILE A 124 -7.92 -8.02 -11.24
C ILE A 124 -8.73 -8.33 -12.49
N ASN A 125 -9.73 -9.20 -12.34
CA ASN A 125 -10.66 -9.53 -13.41
C ASN A 125 -11.93 -8.68 -13.26
N ILE A 126 -12.33 -8.02 -14.34
CA ILE A 126 -13.51 -7.15 -14.38
C ILE A 126 -14.59 -7.86 -15.18
N SER A 127 -15.77 -8.01 -14.59
CA SER A 127 -16.95 -8.56 -15.26
C SER A 127 -18.06 -7.53 -15.23
N VAL A 128 -18.71 -7.29 -16.36
CA VAL A 128 -19.78 -6.30 -16.45
C VAL A 128 -21.00 -6.93 -17.11
N ALA A 129 -22.18 -6.68 -16.55
CA ALA A 129 -23.44 -6.97 -17.19
C ALA A 129 -24.18 -5.67 -17.47
N THR A 130 -24.48 -5.42 -18.74
CA THR A 130 -25.27 -4.27 -19.21
C THR A 130 -26.67 -4.74 -19.63
N HIS A 131 -27.61 -3.81 -19.76
CA HIS A 131 -29.00 -4.12 -20.13
C HIS A 131 -29.19 -4.48 -21.62
N GLN A 132 -28.14 -4.58 -22.43
CA GLN A 132 -28.28 -4.81 -23.87
C GLN A 132 -28.00 -6.26 -24.28
N LYS A 133 -29.08 -7.02 -24.42
CA LYS A 133 -29.48 -7.69 -25.68
C LYS A 133 -30.92 -8.19 -25.53
N ASP A 134 -31.88 -7.33 -25.83
CA ASP A 134 -33.24 -7.74 -26.19
C ASP A 134 -33.73 -6.81 -27.30
N ASP A 135 -33.47 -7.23 -28.54
CA ASP A 135 -34.29 -6.86 -29.69
C ASP A 135 -34.31 -8.03 -30.69
N SER A 136 -34.50 -9.25 -30.15
CA SER A 136 -35.09 -10.41 -30.84
C SER A 136 -35.00 -11.64 -29.95
N SER A 137 -36.07 -11.91 -29.19
CA SER A 137 -36.54 -13.21 -28.68
C SER A 137 -36.90 -13.16 -27.20
N GLN A 138 -38.18 -13.44 -26.92
CA GLN A 138 -38.81 -13.52 -25.61
C GLN A 138 -38.26 -14.70 -24.79
N ALA A 139 -37.03 -14.61 -24.30
CA ALA A 139 -36.44 -15.60 -23.41
C ALA A 139 -35.63 -14.91 -22.30
N ALA A 140 -36.34 -14.58 -21.20
CA ALA A 140 -35.81 -14.25 -19.88
C ALA A 140 -34.52 -13.40 -19.87
N ALA A 141 -34.68 -12.08 -19.69
CA ALA A 141 -33.63 -11.08 -19.45
C ALA A 141 -32.43 -11.64 -18.65
N LYS A 142 -31.49 -12.26 -19.36
CA LYS A 142 -30.28 -12.85 -18.79
C LYS A 142 -29.21 -11.80 -18.99
N SER A 143 -28.92 -11.04 -17.94
CA SER A 143 -27.81 -10.10 -17.91
C SER A 143 -26.55 -10.86 -18.35
N VAL A 144 -26.09 -10.65 -19.58
CA VAL A 144 -24.91 -11.36 -20.10
C VAL A 144 -23.71 -10.77 -19.38
N VAL A 145 -23.12 -11.54 -18.48
CA VAL A 145 -21.85 -11.16 -17.84
C VAL A 145 -20.77 -11.25 -18.90
N GLN A 146 -20.25 -10.10 -19.31
CA GLN A 146 -19.19 -9.99 -20.32
C GLN A 146 -17.87 -9.61 -19.65
N ASP A 147 -16.79 -10.18 -20.18
CA ASP A 147 -15.46 -9.62 -20.00
C ASP A 147 -15.32 -8.32 -20.80
N LEU A 148 -14.35 -7.46 -20.48
CA LEU A 148 -14.17 -6.13 -21.11
C LEU A 148 -14.09 -6.18 -22.64
N ARG A 149 -13.68 -7.32 -23.21
CA ARG A 149 -13.60 -7.55 -24.66
C ARG A 149 -14.95 -7.67 -25.34
N GLY A 150 -16.00 -8.06 -24.61
CA GLY A 150 -17.36 -8.21 -25.12
C GLY A 150 -18.16 -6.90 -25.15
N LEU A 151 -17.69 -5.87 -24.43
CA LEU A 151 -18.35 -4.58 -24.31
C LEU A 151 -18.20 -3.73 -25.58
N SER A 152 -19.18 -2.89 -25.86
CA SER A 152 -19.05 -1.83 -26.85
C SER A 152 -17.94 -0.83 -26.47
N GLY A 153 -17.48 -0.02 -27.42
CA GLY A 153 -16.44 0.99 -27.16
C GLY A 153 -16.82 1.96 -26.03
N GLY A 154 -18.06 2.44 -26.03
CA GLY A 154 -18.58 3.35 -25.01
C GLY A 154 -18.73 2.69 -23.63
N GLU A 155 -19.27 1.47 -23.58
CA GLU A 155 -19.40 0.71 -22.32
C GLU A 155 -18.04 0.38 -21.72
N ARG A 156 -17.07 0.03 -22.56
CA ARG A 156 -15.69 -0.24 -22.11
C ARG A 156 -15.07 1.02 -21.52
N SER A 157 -15.16 2.16 -22.18
CA SER A 157 -14.60 3.41 -21.66
C SER A 157 -15.29 3.87 -20.38
N PHE A 158 -16.62 3.76 -20.31
CA PHE A 158 -17.38 4.02 -19.07
C PHE A 158 -16.89 3.11 -17.92
N THR A 159 -16.75 1.81 -18.20
CA THR A 159 -16.27 0.83 -17.22
C THR A 159 -14.86 1.17 -16.74
N THR A 160 -13.97 1.53 -17.66
CA THR A 160 -12.59 1.92 -17.33
C THR A 160 -12.55 3.18 -16.47
N ALA A 161 -13.35 4.21 -16.80
CA ALA A 161 -13.45 5.42 -15.99
C ALA A 161 -13.95 5.12 -14.56
N CYS A 162 -15.02 4.32 -14.44
CA CYS A 162 -15.53 3.85 -13.15
C CYS A 162 -14.48 3.07 -12.35
N PHE A 163 -13.68 2.23 -13.01
CA PHE A 163 -12.60 1.49 -12.36
C PHE A 163 -11.49 2.42 -11.84
N ILE A 164 -11.07 3.41 -12.64
CA ILE A 164 -10.05 4.39 -12.22
C ILE A 164 -10.56 5.23 -11.04
N MET A 165 -11.81 5.70 -11.09
CA MET A 165 -12.43 6.42 -9.97
C MET A 165 -12.48 5.56 -8.70
N ALA A 166 -12.79 4.26 -8.82
CA ALA A 166 -12.79 3.35 -7.69
C ALA A 166 -11.39 3.12 -7.10
N LEU A 167 -10.36 3.08 -7.94
CA LEU A 167 -8.96 3.05 -7.49
C LEU A 167 -8.58 4.34 -6.76
N TRP A 168 -9.01 5.49 -7.26
CA TRP A 168 -8.76 6.77 -6.59
C TRP A 168 -9.41 6.86 -5.20
N GLU A 169 -10.52 6.17 -4.96
CA GLU A 169 -11.15 6.16 -3.63
C GLU A 169 -10.29 5.44 -2.58
N ILE A 170 -9.54 4.41 -3.00
CA ILE A 170 -8.66 3.63 -2.12
C ILE A 170 -7.21 4.13 -2.09
N MET A 171 -6.89 5.15 -2.91
CA MET A 171 -5.54 5.72 -3.03
C MET A 171 -5.52 7.16 -2.55
N GLU A 172 -4.60 7.48 -1.64
CA GLU A 172 -4.33 8.85 -1.23
C GLU A 172 -3.31 9.48 -2.18
N ALA A 173 -3.78 10.43 -3.01
CA ALA A 173 -2.94 11.21 -3.90
C ALA A 173 -3.42 12.67 -3.92
N PRO A 174 -2.54 13.66 -3.66
CA PRO A 174 -2.92 15.08 -3.62
C PRO A 174 -3.27 15.64 -5.00
N PHE A 175 -2.72 15.03 -6.06
CA PHE A 175 -2.97 15.40 -7.46
C PHE A 175 -3.46 14.19 -8.24
N ARG A 176 -4.48 14.38 -9.07
CA ARG A 176 -5.01 13.34 -9.97
C ARG A 176 -5.21 13.94 -11.35
N CYS A 177 -4.66 13.27 -12.36
CA CYS A 177 -4.78 13.72 -13.75
C CYS A 177 -5.35 12.62 -14.63
N MET A 178 -6.19 12.98 -15.59
CA MET A 178 -6.68 12.07 -16.62
C MET A 178 -6.72 12.78 -17.96
N ASP A 179 -6.33 12.08 -19.02
CA ASP A 179 -6.33 12.58 -20.38
C ASP A 179 -7.22 11.70 -21.26
N GLU A 180 -7.83 12.30 -22.29
CA GLU A 180 -8.66 11.66 -23.32
C GLU A 180 -9.75 10.72 -22.77
N PHE A 181 -10.24 10.98 -21.56
CA PHE A 181 -11.11 10.04 -20.85
C PHE A 181 -12.49 9.85 -21.49
N ASP A 182 -12.95 10.81 -22.28
CA ASP A 182 -14.27 10.81 -22.91
C ASP A 182 -14.27 10.46 -24.40
N VAL A 183 -13.11 10.24 -25.04
CA VAL A 183 -12.96 10.13 -26.52
C VAL A 183 -13.81 9.04 -27.16
N PHE A 184 -14.01 7.91 -26.47
CA PHE A 184 -14.79 6.78 -27.01
C PHE A 184 -16.19 6.65 -26.39
N MET A 185 -16.64 7.65 -25.63
CA MET A 185 -17.94 7.64 -24.99
C MET A 185 -18.99 8.32 -25.87
N ASP A 186 -20.21 7.81 -25.85
CA ASP A 186 -21.36 8.55 -26.36
C ASP A 186 -21.72 9.72 -25.41
N MET A 187 -22.58 10.62 -25.88
CA MET A 187 -22.99 11.82 -25.11
C MET A 187 -23.60 11.48 -23.74
N ILE A 188 -24.30 10.34 -23.61
CA ILE A 188 -24.96 9.96 -22.35
C ILE A 188 -23.93 9.51 -21.33
N ASN A 189 -23.05 8.58 -21.71
CA ASN A 189 -21.99 8.06 -20.85
C ASN A 189 -20.99 9.17 -20.50
N ARG A 190 -20.67 10.03 -21.47
CA ARG A 190 -19.81 11.19 -21.28
C ARG A 190 -20.34 12.10 -20.19
N ARG A 191 -21.60 12.53 -20.29
CA ARG A 191 -22.24 13.40 -19.29
C ARG A 191 -22.20 12.78 -17.88
N VAL A 192 -22.53 11.50 -17.77
CA VAL A 192 -22.53 10.80 -16.48
C VAL A 192 -21.12 10.71 -15.89
N VAL A 193 -20.11 10.39 -16.70
CA VAL A 193 -18.71 10.32 -16.22
C VAL A 193 -18.21 11.69 -15.80
N MET A 194 -18.52 12.74 -16.56
CA MET A 194 -18.17 14.12 -16.20
C MET A 194 -18.78 14.52 -14.85
N ASP A 195 -20.07 14.29 -14.65
CA ASP A 195 -20.74 14.59 -13.38
C ASP A 195 -20.12 13.79 -12.22
N LEU A 196 -19.82 12.50 -12.42
CA LEU A 196 -19.15 11.67 -11.42
C LEU A 196 -17.75 12.19 -11.06
N LEU A 197 -16.94 12.56 -12.05
CA LEU A 197 -15.59 13.07 -11.85
C LEU A 197 -15.59 14.42 -11.14
N VAL A 198 -16.51 15.31 -11.51
CA VAL A 198 -16.63 16.62 -10.85
C VAL A 198 -17.09 16.44 -9.41
N ASN A 199 -18.12 15.65 -9.14
CA ASN A 199 -18.58 15.41 -7.76
C ASN A 199 -17.48 14.74 -6.91
N LEU A 200 -16.71 13.81 -7.50
CA LEU A 200 -15.55 13.22 -6.83
C LEU A 200 -14.52 14.28 -6.43
N ALA A 201 -14.23 15.23 -7.33
CA ALA A 201 -13.25 16.28 -7.11
C ALA A 201 -13.72 17.37 -6.14
N THR A 202 -14.98 17.83 -6.27
CA THR A 202 -15.48 19.01 -5.55
C THR A 202 -16.11 18.66 -4.22
N GLU A 203 -16.75 17.49 -4.08
CA GLU A 203 -17.48 17.10 -2.87
C GLU A 203 -16.67 16.12 -2.01
N GLN A 204 -16.18 15.03 -2.61
CA GLN A 204 -15.54 13.94 -1.86
C GLN A 204 -14.07 14.24 -1.53
N TYR A 205 -13.33 14.76 -2.51
CA TYR A 205 -11.90 15.04 -2.39
C TYR A 205 -11.58 16.51 -2.63
N SER A 206 -12.36 17.40 -2.00
CA SER A 206 -12.27 18.86 -2.15
C SER A 206 -10.92 19.49 -1.75
N HIS A 207 -10.07 18.72 -1.06
CA HIS A 207 -8.71 19.10 -0.67
C HIS A 207 -7.64 18.65 -1.68
N ASN A 208 -8.02 17.88 -2.71
CA ASN A 208 -7.12 17.40 -3.76
C ASN A 208 -7.34 18.18 -5.05
N GLN A 209 -6.30 18.25 -5.88
CA GLN A 209 -6.39 18.87 -7.20
C GLN A 209 -6.61 17.81 -8.28
N PHE A 210 -7.62 18.04 -9.12
CA PHE A 210 -7.92 17.21 -10.28
C PHE A 210 -7.67 18.01 -11.56
N ILE A 211 -6.99 17.39 -12.51
CA ILE A 211 -6.65 17.99 -13.81
C ILE A 211 -7.14 17.05 -14.90
N PHE A 212 -8.10 17.51 -15.69
CA PHE A 212 -8.68 16.72 -16.76
C PHE A 212 -8.36 17.35 -18.09
N PHE A 213 -7.88 16.52 -19.02
CA PHE A 213 -7.66 16.90 -20.40
C PHE A 213 -8.67 16.17 -21.27
N THR A 214 -9.34 16.92 -22.15
CA THR A 214 -10.26 16.37 -23.14
C THR A 214 -10.15 17.17 -24.43
N PRO A 215 -10.09 16.51 -25.60
CA PRO A 215 -10.17 17.17 -26.89
C PRO A 215 -11.61 17.59 -27.23
N GLN A 216 -12.60 17.19 -26.44
CA GLN A 216 -14.02 17.46 -26.68
C GLN A 216 -14.51 18.66 -25.88
N GLY A 217 -15.45 19.42 -26.44
CA GLY A 217 -15.99 20.62 -25.77
C GLY A 217 -16.84 20.27 -24.54
N ILE A 218 -16.67 21.01 -23.44
CA ILE A 218 -17.28 20.68 -22.14
C ILE A 218 -18.53 21.52 -21.80
N LYS A 219 -19.24 22.01 -22.82
CA LYS A 219 -20.43 22.88 -22.64
C LYS A 219 -21.52 22.27 -21.75
N GLU A 220 -21.61 20.94 -21.74
CA GLU A 220 -22.59 20.18 -20.95
C GLU A 220 -22.38 20.30 -19.44
N LEU A 221 -21.16 20.63 -18.99
CA LEU A 221 -20.84 20.72 -17.57
C LEU A 221 -21.49 21.94 -16.91
N GLY A 222 -21.71 23.01 -17.67
CA GLY A 222 -22.17 24.30 -17.16
C GLY A 222 -21.20 24.90 -16.15
N GLU A 223 -21.65 25.95 -15.46
CA GLU A 223 -20.90 26.49 -14.33
C GLU A 223 -21.06 25.57 -13.10
N ARG A 224 -19.93 25.30 -12.45
CA ARG A 224 -19.84 24.48 -11.24
C ARG A 224 -18.88 25.15 -10.27
N ASP A 225 -19.27 25.22 -8.99
CA ASP A 225 -18.38 25.73 -7.95
C ASP A 225 -17.11 24.87 -7.88
N ARG A 226 -15.96 25.52 -7.62
CA ARG A 226 -14.63 24.90 -7.53
C ARG A 226 -14.14 24.20 -8.81
N VAL A 227 -14.79 24.44 -9.95
CA VAL A 227 -14.32 23.97 -11.25
C VAL A 227 -13.79 25.15 -12.07
N GLN A 228 -12.59 24.99 -12.61
CA GLN A 228 -11.99 25.95 -13.54
C GLN A 228 -11.84 25.31 -14.91
N VAL A 229 -12.23 26.06 -15.94
CA VAL A 229 -12.19 25.62 -17.33
C VAL A 229 -11.18 26.46 -18.07
N PHE A 230 -10.21 25.79 -18.70
CA PHE A 230 -9.23 26.42 -19.57
C PHE A 230 -9.44 25.90 -21.00
N GLU A 231 -10.00 26.74 -21.86
CA GLU A 231 -10.16 26.42 -23.28
C GLU A 231 -8.90 26.84 -24.05
N MET A 232 -8.26 25.88 -24.71
CA MET A 232 -7.07 26.16 -25.51
C MET A 232 -7.48 26.90 -26.80
N PRO A 233 -6.68 27.87 -27.27
CA PRO A 233 -6.95 28.55 -28.52
C PRO A 233 -6.97 27.55 -29.67
N LYS A 234 -7.88 27.75 -30.63
CA LYS A 234 -7.91 26.93 -31.84
C LYS A 234 -6.58 27.04 -32.57
N VAL A 235 -6.00 25.91 -32.92
CA VAL A 235 -4.70 25.86 -33.63
C VAL A 235 -4.84 26.31 -35.09
N ARG A 236 -6.05 26.20 -35.68
CA ARG A 236 -6.41 26.72 -37.02
C ARG A 236 -7.89 27.12 -37.06
N ASP A 237 -8.19 28.17 -37.83
CA ASP A 237 -9.55 28.69 -38.09
C ASP A 237 -10.40 27.74 -38.94
#